data_AF-A0AAJ1QCF8-F1
#
_entry.id   AF-A0AAJ1QCF8-F1
#
_cell.length_a   1.000
_cell.length_b   1.000
_cell.length_c   1.000
_cell.angle_alpha   90.00
_cell.angle_beta   90.00
_cell.angle_gamma   90.00
#
_symmetry.space_group_name_H-M   'P 1'
#
loop_
_entity.id
_entity.type
_entity.pdbx_description
1 polymer ?
#
loop_
_entity_poly.entity_id
_entity_poly.type
_entity_poly.pdbx_seq_one_letter_code
_entity_poly.pdbx_strand_id
1 'polypeptide(L)'
;MAKKILFLIILFCISNNGFTQQSKPLENAKVDPRVELLSIAFRLADAEEFKGEDFKNYVNDINTYFAAYKNHELISFIKEIRNEQGIGYDAVAKMAVHLTYPELKPILPFSENIPEKRWGTHLKNTEHFITLLQKFHKESNFQKFYSEHQSLYNIAEDRFNQNVLNEIDINWYPEFYGKVPNEKFTIILGMGFTGNFGVKLQAPKQQEIVYSILGAWDFDKEGKPLYTTENGYTETIVHEFNHSFVNYLQDAIEKELAPYGNQLYKIVKKELSQQAYGDWLTALNEGLVRAAVVEYFSTSKKADNQLKNEQLFYETFRRKFYWVPDLVSSLEIYQKNRKKYPTLESFMPELVKVYKTIAQNPVKTYRQNIDDVFALPVNTNPDSPKIIDFSPKNNAQHIATDTKEIILFFDKEMLYNYNIDQPPFPYSTIPVDAIRLSENKKEIHLSLKRNLNENTAYGLALGADFRSTDSLKLDKPYLYTFSTVTQPKINSTVSKTKKEYRFTFSTLENRVLTDLKGTPKIYLQTYLKEHDIQSVKLIGDFNDWNTESNTDELMKITENNYRVLLPVKQFKNKPNFSFLINREYILVPNYKDKNVDFQPNYTYFTTE
;
A
#
# COMPACT_ATOMS: atom_id res chain seq x y z
N MET A 1 -62.25 9.21 71.27
CA MET A 1 -60.83 9.26 70.87
C MET A 1 -60.64 8.41 69.62
N ALA A 2 -60.56 9.06 68.47
CA ALA A 2 -60.44 8.43 67.17
C ALA A 2 -59.08 8.78 66.57
N LYS A 3 -58.29 7.79 66.13
CA LYS A 3 -57.14 8.01 65.25
C LYS A 3 -57.13 6.98 64.12
N LYS A 4 -57.28 7.56 62.93
CA LYS A 4 -57.16 7.10 61.55
C LYS A 4 -56.03 6.07 61.33
N ILE A 5 -56.32 5.03 60.55
CA ILE A 5 -55.34 4.25 59.78
C ILE A 5 -55.76 4.29 58.31
N LEU A 6 -54.78 4.58 57.47
CA LEU A 6 -54.84 4.95 56.06
C LEU A 6 -55.01 3.70 55.17
N PHE A 7 -55.91 3.78 54.19
CA PHE A 7 -56.15 2.80 53.12
C PHE A 7 -55.04 2.90 52.05
N LEU A 8 -54.52 1.77 51.57
CA LEU A 8 -53.84 1.70 50.27
C LEU A 8 -54.26 0.43 49.53
N ILE A 9 -54.89 0.64 48.38
CA ILE A 9 -55.44 -0.35 47.46
C ILE A 9 -54.30 -0.84 46.55
N ILE A 10 -54.02 -2.15 46.55
CA ILE A 10 -53.19 -2.81 45.54
C ILE A 10 -54.15 -3.44 44.52
N LEU A 11 -54.24 -2.81 43.35
CA LEU A 11 -54.93 -3.37 42.18
C LEU A 11 -53.89 -4.12 41.33
N PHE A 12 -54.14 -5.41 41.14
CA PHE A 12 -53.34 -6.32 40.33
C PHE A 12 -53.60 -6.02 38.84
N CYS A 13 -52.69 -5.29 38.19
CA CYS A 13 -52.70 -5.16 36.73
C CYS A 13 -51.68 -6.14 36.14
N ILE A 14 -52.22 -7.19 35.51
CA ILE A 14 -51.50 -8.09 34.60
C ILE A 14 -51.07 -7.24 33.40
N SER A 15 -49.81 -6.79 33.37
CA SER A 15 -49.19 -6.26 32.16
C SER A 15 -48.70 -7.42 31.30
N ASN A 16 -49.29 -7.52 30.12
CA ASN A 16 -48.78 -8.29 28.99
C ASN A 16 -47.30 -7.97 28.76
N ASN A 17 -46.40 -8.83 29.22
CA ASN A 17 -45.07 -8.92 28.63
C ASN A 17 -45.22 -9.68 27.32
N GLY A 18 -45.68 -8.96 26.29
CA GLY A 18 -45.33 -9.34 24.93
C GLY A 18 -43.82 -9.30 24.85
N PHE A 19 -43.19 -10.48 24.87
CA PHE A 19 -41.83 -10.63 24.38
C PHE A 19 -41.87 -10.20 22.92
N THR A 20 -41.61 -8.92 22.67
CA THR A 20 -41.05 -8.50 21.39
C THR A 20 -39.78 -9.30 21.25
N GLN A 21 -39.82 -10.30 20.36
CA GLN A 21 -38.64 -10.99 19.90
C GLN A 21 -37.73 -9.90 19.34
N GLN A 22 -36.74 -9.49 20.13
CA GLN A 22 -35.71 -8.57 19.70
C GLN A 22 -35.07 -9.26 18.49
N SER A 23 -35.37 -8.77 17.28
CA SER A 23 -34.79 -9.32 16.06
C SER A 23 -33.29 -9.33 16.26
N LYS A 24 -32.64 -10.50 16.14
CA LYS A 24 -31.18 -10.56 16.15
C LYS A 24 -30.69 -9.51 15.14
N PRO A 25 -29.81 -8.57 15.53
CA PRO A 25 -29.34 -7.51 14.64
C PRO A 25 -28.65 -8.06 13.39
N LEU A 26 -28.20 -9.31 13.46
CA LEU A 26 -27.47 -10.02 12.43
C LEU A 26 -28.11 -11.40 12.17
N GLU A 27 -28.46 -11.65 10.91
CA GLU A 27 -28.90 -12.97 10.46
C GLU A 27 -27.70 -13.90 10.24
N ASN A 28 -27.93 -15.20 10.35
CA ASN A 28 -26.93 -16.19 9.94
C ASN A 28 -26.57 -15.97 8.46
N ALA A 29 -25.29 -16.10 8.15
CA ALA A 29 -24.79 -16.13 6.80
C ALA A 29 -25.43 -17.29 6.04
N LYS A 30 -25.77 -17.04 4.77
CA LYS A 30 -26.44 -18.00 3.89
C LYS A 30 -25.91 -17.94 2.47
N VAL A 31 -26.04 -19.01 1.71
CA VAL A 31 -25.90 -18.98 0.25
C VAL A 31 -27.21 -18.46 -0.32
N ASP A 32 -27.14 -17.51 -1.26
CA ASP A 32 -28.31 -16.91 -1.90
C ASP A 32 -28.40 -17.35 -3.36
N PRO A 33 -29.52 -17.95 -3.80
CA PRO A 33 -29.65 -18.46 -5.17
C PRO A 33 -29.59 -17.35 -6.22
N ARG A 34 -29.92 -16.10 -5.88
CA ARG A 34 -29.81 -14.97 -6.80
C ARG A 34 -28.35 -14.64 -7.07
N VAL A 35 -27.53 -14.64 -6.02
CA VAL A 35 -26.08 -14.37 -6.12
C VAL A 35 -25.39 -15.51 -6.88
N GLU A 36 -25.73 -16.77 -6.57
CA GLU A 36 -25.18 -17.92 -7.30
C GLU A 36 -25.57 -17.93 -8.78
N LEU A 37 -26.83 -17.64 -9.11
CA LEU A 37 -27.28 -17.58 -10.50
C LEU A 37 -26.52 -16.51 -11.30
N LEU A 38 -26.43 -15.28 -10.77
CA LEU A 38 -25.75 -14.20 -11.49
C LEU A 38 -24.23 -14.43 -11.55
N SER A 39 -23.60 -14.92 -10.48
CA SER A 39 -22.15 -15.19 -10.51
C SER A 39 -21.80 -16.29 -11.52
N ILE A 40 -22.62 -17.33 -11.64
CA ILE A 40 -22.48 -18.39 -12.66
C ILE A 40 -22.67 -17.80 -14.07
N ALA A 41 -23.71 -17.02 -14.30
CA ALA A 41 -23.94 -16.41 -15.61
C ALA A 41 -22.78 -15.49 -16.04
N PHE A 42 -22.25 -14.68 -15.11
CA PHE A 42 -21.11 -13.82 -15.39
C PHE A 42 -19.79 -14.60 -15.54
N ARG A 43 -19.58 -15.70 -14.79
CA ARG A 43 -18.47 -16.64 -15.06
C ARG A 43 -18.52 -17.16 -16.49
N LEU A 44 -19.68 -17.66 -16.93
CA LEU A 44 -19.85 -18.20 -18.29
C LEU A 44 -19.63 -17.13 -19.36
N ALA A 45 -19.84 -15.85 -19.01
CA ALA A 45 -19.58 -14.70 -19.86
C ALA A 45 -18.12 -14.21 -19.81
N ASP A 46 -17.21 -15.00 -19.23
CA ASP A 46 -15.80 -14.69 -19.09
C ASP A 46 -15.50 -13.46 -18.21
N ALA A 47 -16.35 -13.16 -17.21
CA ALA A 47 -16.09 -12.08 -16.26
C ALA A 47 -15.01 -12.46 -15.24
N GLU A 48 -13.80 -11.89 -15.38
CA GLU A 48 -12.62 -12.21 -14.55
C GLU A 48 -12.90 -12.14 -13.03
N GLU A 49 -13.71 -11.19 -12.58
CA GLU A 49 -14.08 -11.05 -11.17
C GLU A 49 -14.95 -12.18 -10.61
N PHE A 50 -15.54 -13.02 -11.47
CA PHE A 50 -16.35 -14.19 -11.10
C PHE A 50 -15.70 -15.52 -11.52
N LYS A 51 -14.48 -15.51 -12.06
CA LYS A 51 -13.74 -16.69 -12.57
C LYS A 51 -12.66 -17.20 -11.61
N GLY A 52 -12.86 -17.02 -10.30
CA GLY A 52 -11.99 -17.68 -9.33
C GLY A 52 -12.00 -19.21 -9.57
N GLU A 53 -10.81 -19.82 -9.55
CA GLU A 53 -10.61 -21.26 -9.78
C GLU A 53 -10.19 -22.00 -8.49
N ASP A 54 -10.14 -21.28 -7.36
CA ASP A 54 -9.67 -21.83 -6.08
C ASP A 54 -10.59 -22.93 -5.56
N PHE A 55 -11.92 -22.78 -5.74
CA PHE A 55 -12.89 -23.81 -5.40
C PHE A 55 -13.06 -24.88 -6.49
N LYS A 56 -11.97 -25.59 -6.80
CA LYS A 56 -11.86 -26.49 -7.97
C LYS A 56 -13.05 -27.42 -8.20
N ASN A 57 -13.52 -28.11 -7.17
CA ASN A 57 -14.61 -29.08 -7.31
C ASN A 57 -15.93 -28.38 -7.72
N TYR A 58 -16.32 -27.34 -6.99
CA TYR A 58 -17.55 -26.61 -7.29
C TYR A 58 -17.49 -25.88 -8.63
N VAL A 59 -16.33 -25.30 -8.97
CA VAL A 59 -16.12 -24.67 -10.27
C VAL A 59 -16.20 -25.69 -11.41
N ASN A 60 -15.66 -26.89 -11.21
CA ASN A 60 -15.81 -27.98 -12.16
C ASN A 60 -17.27 -28.42 -12.33
N ASP A 61 -18.04 -28.48 -11.24
CA ASP A 61 -19.47 -28.79 -11.28
C ASP A 61 -20.25 -27.72 -12.06
N ILE A 62 -19.98 -26.44 -11.82
CA ILE A 62 -20.54 -25.32 -12.62
C ILE A 62 -20.18 -25.50 -14.10
N ASN A 63 -18.89 -25.67 -14.40
CA ASN A 63 -18.41 -25.76 -15.77
C ASN A 63 -19.00 -26.95 -16.53
N THR A 64 -19.19 -28.09 -15.84
CA THR A 64 -19.77 -29.31 -16.41
C THR A 64 -21.27 -29.16 -16.59
N TYR A 65 -21.99 -28.73 -15.56
CA TYR A 65 -23.44 -28.61 -15.59
C TYR A 65 -23.91 -27.56 -16.60
N PHE A 66 -23.24 -26.41 -16.65
CA PHE A 66 -23.64 -25.30 -17.52
C PHE A 66 -22.91 -25.27 -18.88
N ALA A 67 -22.14 -26.31 -19.22
CA ALA A 67 -21.35 -26.37 -20.46
C ALA A 67 -22.19 -26.09 -21.73
N ALA A 68 -23.40 -26.64 -21.80
CA ALA A 68 -24.31 -26.48 -22.94
C ALA A 68 -24.85 -25.06 -23.10
N TYR A 69 -24.78 -24.23 -22.06
CA TYR A 69 -25.37 -22.89 -22.04
C TYR A 69 -24.33 -21.78 -22.23
N LYS A 70 -23.06 -22.11 -22.52
CA LYS A 70 -22.02 -21.10 -22.84
C LYS A 70 -22.38 -20.18 -24.01
N ASN A 71 -23.19 -20.68 -24.95
CA ASN A 71 -23.68 -19.92 -26.10
C ASN A 71 -25.13 -19.44 -25.93
N HIS A 72 -25.70 -19.51 -24.72
CA HIS A 72 -27.04 -18.98 -24.45
C HIS A 72 -27.05 -17.46 -24.68
N GLU A 73 -28.17 -16.92 -25.17
CA GLU A 73 -28.32 -15.51 -25.52
C GLU A 73 -27.99 -14.55 -24.36
N LEU A 74 -28.36 -14.91 -23.12
CA LEU A 74 -27.94 -14.18 -21.91
C LEU A 74 -26.41 -14.00 -21.84
N ILE A 75 -25.64 -15.04 -22.12
CA ILE A 75 -24.18 -15.00 -21.96
C ILE A 75 -23.55 -14.07 -22.98
N SER A 76 -24.05 -14.11 -24.22
CA SER A 76 -23.64 -13.17 -25.27
C SER A 76 -24.01 -11.73 -24.90
N PHE A 77 -25.22 -11.52 -24.37
CA PHE A 77 -25.67 -10.20 -23.95
C PHE A 77 -24.90 -9.66 -22.74
N ILE A 78 -24.51 -10.52 -21.79
CA ILE A 78 -23.61 -10.12 -20.69
C ILE A 78 -22.29 -9.59 -21.25
N LYS A 79 -21.68 -10.29 -22.22
CA LYS A 79 -20.42 -9.82 -22.83
C LYS A 79 -20.56 -8.44 -23.48
N GLU A 80 -21.70 -8.15 -24.10
CA GLU A 80 -22.02 -6.84 -24.69
C GLU A 80 -22.13 -5.75 -23.62
N ILE A 81 -23.04 -5.91 -22.64
CA ILE A 81 -23.27 -4.88 -21.61
C ILE A 81 -22.05 -4.65 -20.72
N ARG A 82 -21.18 -5.65 -20.55
CA ARG A 82 -19.89 -5.51 -19.87
C ARG A 82 -19.00 -4.51 -20.60
N ASN A 83 -18.82 -4.71 -21.91
CA ASN A 83 -17.93 -3.89 -22.72
C ASN A 83 -18.49 -2.48 -22.94
N GLU A 84 -19.80 -2.36 -23.14
CA GLU A 84 -20.43 -1.09 -23.50
C GLU A 84 -20.81 -0.23 -22.31
N GLN A 85 -21.26 -0.85 -21.21
CA GLN A 85 -21.85 -0.15 -20.07
C GLN A 85 -21.03 -0.33 -18.77
N GLY A 86 -19.95 -1.11 -18.81
CA GLY A 86 -19.09 -1.35 -17.64
C GLY A 86 -19.78 -2.16 -16.52
N ILE A 87 -20.78 -2.98 -16.88
CA ILE A 87 -21.47 -3.85 -15.93
C ILE A 87 -20.51 -4.94 -15.43
N GLY A 88 -20.19 -4.95 -14.14
CA GLY A 88 -19.28 -5.93 -13.54
C GLY A 88 -19.14 -5.67 -12.04
N TYR A 89 -18.38 -6.51 -11.36
CA TYR A 89 -18.09 -6.38 -9.93
C TYR A 89 -19.38 -6.13 -9.10
N ASP A 90 -19.43 -5.03 -8.34
CA ASP A 90 -20.53 -4.67 -7.44
C ASP A 90 -21.87 -4.43 -8.17
N ALA A 91 -21.86 -4.10 -9.47
CA ALA A 91 -23.11 -3.94 -10.23
C ALA A 91 -23.90 -5.24 -10.30
N VAL A 92 -23.20 -6.38 -10.43
CA VAL A 92 -23.81 -7.71 -10.52
C VAL A 92 -24.41 -8.10 -9.17
N ALA A 93 -23.65 -7.90 -8.10
CA ALA A 93 -24.10 -8.08 -6.72
C ALA A 93 -25.33 -7.22 -6.39
N LYS A 94 -25.33 -5.94 -6.78
CA LYS A 94 -26.46 -5.03 -6.60
C LYS A 94 -27.70 -5.50 -7.36
N MET A 95 -27.55 -5.96 -8.60
CA MET A 95 -28.66 -6.54 -9.34
C MET A 95 -29.24 -7.76 -8.61
N ALA A 96 -28.41 -8.69 -8.17
CA ALA A 96 -28.87 -9.92 -7.50
C ALA A 96 -29.76 -9.62 -6.29
N VAL A 97 -29.37 -8.70 -5.40
CA VAL A 97 -30.16 -8.38 -4.19
C VAL A 97 -31.43 -7.60 -4.49
N HIS A 98 -31.53 -6.95 -5.65
CA HIS A 98 -32.72 -6.22 -6.12
C HIS A 98 -33.78 -7.11 -6.79
N LEU A 99 -33.56 -8.41 -6.89
CA LEU A 99 -34.51 -9.36 -7.49
C LEU A 99 -35.20 -10.22 -6.43
N THR A 100 -36.45 -10.58 -6.67
CA THR A 100 -37.13 -11.66 -5.95
C THR A 100 -36.59 -13.02 -6.37
N TYR A 101 -36.88 -14.06 -5.60
CA TYR A 101 -36.60 -15.45 -5.98
C TYR A 101 -37.82 -16.32 -5.63
N PRO A 102 -38.23 -17.28 -6.49
CA PRO A 102 -37.57 -17.74 -7.72
C PRO A 102 -37.93 -16.98 -9.00
N GLU A 103 -38.86 -16.02 -8.96
CA GLU A 103 -39.37 -15.36 -10.18
C GLU A 103 -38.40 -14.35 -10.81
N LEU A 104 -37.36 -13.93 -10.09
CA LEU A 104 -36.37 -12.94 -10.55
C LEU A 104 -37.04 -11.64 -11.01
N LYS A 105 -38.04 -11.17 -10.26
CA LYS A 105 -38.72 -9.89 -10.53
C LYS A 105 -38.04 -8.78 -9.75
N PRO A 106 -37.97 -7.55 -10.27
CA PRO A 106 -37.46 -6.42 -9.51
C PRO A 106 -38.28 -6.20 -8.22
N ILE A 107 -37.60 -6.12 -7.08
CA ILE A 107 -38.20 -5.74 -5.78
C ILE A 107 -38.66 -4.28 -5.82
N LEU A 108 -37.86 -3.43 -6.48
CA LEU A 108 -38.15 -2.02 -6.72
C LEU A 108 -38.14 -1.77 -8.23
N PRO A 109 -39.06 -0.95 -8.77
CA PRO A 109 -39.00 -0.55 -10.17
C PRO A 109 -37.63 0.04 -10.51
N PHE A 110 -37.05 -0.43 -11.63
CA PHE A 110 -35.78 0.12 -12.09
C PHE A 110 -35.95 1.59 -12.48
N SER A 111 -34.90 2.36 -12.22
CA SER A 111 -34.82 3.79 -12.51
C SER A 111 -33.36 4.15 -12.78
N GLU A 112 -33.08 5.43 -13.09
CA GLU A 112 -31.72 5.90 -13.35
C GLU A 112 -30.70 5.50 -12.26
N ASN A 113 -31.15 5.35 -11.00
CA ASN A 113 -30.29 4.98 -9.88
C ASN A 113 -30.61 3.63 -9.24
N ILE A 114 -31.59 2.86 -9.77
CA ILE A 114 -32.01 1.57 -9.21
C ILE A 114 -31.88 0.49 -10.30
N PRO A 115 -31.10 -0.58 -10.10
CA PRO A 115 -30.38 -0.97 -8.85
C PRO A 115 -29.09 -0.19 -8.59
N GLU A 116 -28.48 0.37 -9.63
CA GLU A 116 -27.43 1.39 -9.56
C GLU A 116 -27.27 2.05 -10.92
N LYS A 117 -26.41 3.07 -10.98
CA LYS A 117 -26.28 3.97 -12.14
C LYS A 117 -25.97 3.26 -13.46
N ARG A 118 -25.08 2.26 -13.50
CA ARG A 118 -24.72 1.59 -14.76
C ARG A 118 -25.91 0.84 -15.34
N TRP A 119 -26.65 0.08 -14.51
CA TRP A 119 -27.93 -0.53 -14.91
C TRP A 119 -29.01 0.50 -15.25
N GLY A 120 -29.09 1.60 -14.48
CA GLY A 120 -30.13 2.62 -14.66
C GLY A 120 -29.96 3.49 -15.90
N THR A 121 -28.74 3.64 -16.40
CA THR A 121 -28.44 4.45 -17.61
C THR A 121 -29.06 3.85 -18.86
N HIS A 122 -29.25 2.52 -18.91
CA HIS A 122 -29.79 1.80 -20.06
C HIS A 122 -30.97 0.90 -19.69
N LEU A 123 -32.07 1.47 -19.17
CA LEU A 123 -33.22 0.72 -18.65
C LEU A 123 -33.76 -0.36 -19.59
N LYS A 124 -33.84 -0.11 -20.91
CA LYS A 124 -34.28 -1.12 -21.89
C LYS A 124 -33.36 -2.34 -21.91
N ASN A 125 -32.04 -2.12 -21.83
CA ASN A 125 -31.06 -3.21 -21.76
C ASN A 125 -31.17 -3.95 -20.43
N THR A 126 -31.47 -3.24 -19.33
CA THR A 126 -31.72 -3.84 -18.01
C THR A 126 -32.98 -4.71 -17.99
N GLU A 127 -34.08 -4.24 -18.56
CA GLU A 127 -35.32 -5.04 -18.72
C GLU A 127 -35.10 -6.26 -19.62
N HIS A 128 -34.33 -6.08 -20.70
CA HIS A 128 -33.95 -7.18 -21.58
C HIS A 128 -33.06 -8.20 -20.85
N PHE A 129 -32.06 -7.74 -20.10
CA PHE A 129 -31.20 -8.58 -19.27
C PHE A 129 -32.03 -9.45 -18.31
N ILE A 130 -33.02 -8.90 -17.61
CA ILE A 130 -33.89 -9.66 -16.71
C ILE A 130 -34.71 -10.71 -17.47
N THR A 131 -35.23 -10.37 -18.64
CA THR A 131 -35.97 -11.32 -19.48
C THR A 131 -35.07 -12.50 -19.88
N LEU A 132 -33.83 -12.22 -20.31
CA LEU A 132 -32.85 -13.24 -20.65
C LEU A 132 -32.39 -14.06 -19.44
N LEU A 133 -32.27 -13.42 -18.27
CA LEU A 133 -31.90 -14.08 -17.02
C LEU A 133 -32.99 -15.05 -16.54
N GLN A 134 -34.26 -14.66 -16.62
CA GLN A 134 -35.40 -15.52 -16.32
C GLN A 134 -35.47 -16.73 -17.26
N LYS A 135 -35.23 -16.50 -18.55
CA LYS A 135 -35.15 -17.58 -19.54
C LYS A 135 -33.99 -18.53 -19.25
N PHE A 136 -32.79 -18.01 -19.00
CA PHE A 136 -31.62 -18.81 -18.63
C PHE A 136 -31.88 -19.62 -17.35
N HIS A 137 -32.44 -19.00 -16.30
CA HIS A 137 -32.79 -19.68 -15.05
C HIS A 137 -33.67 -20.92 -15.29
N LYS A 138 -34.67 -20.78 -16.17
CA LYS A 138 -35.58 -21.87 -16.55
C LYS A 138 -34.91 -22.92 -17.43
N GLU A 139 -34.25 -22.50 -18.52
CA GLU A 139 -33.68 -23.40 -19.53
C GLU A 139 -32.46 -24.17 -19.02
N SER A 140 -31.66 -23.54 -18.16
CA SER A 140 -30.51 -24.18 -17.50
C SER A 140 -30.90 -25.12 -16.37
N ASN A 141 -32.17 -25.12 -15.95
CA ASN A 141 -32.64 -25.83 -14.76
C ASN A 141 -31.75 -25.51 -13.54
N PHE A 142 -31.46 -24.22 -13.35
CA PHE A 142 -30.61 -23.76 -12.25
C PHE A 142 -31.14 -24.20 -10.88
N GLN A 143 -32.46 -24.23 -10.70
CA GLN A 143 -33.08 -24.69 -9.46
C GLN A 143 -32.65 -26.11 -9.09
N LYS A 144 -32.51 -27.02 -10.07
CA LYS A 144 -31.99 -28.37 -9.83
C LYS A 144 -30.53 -28.33 -9.40
N PHE A 145 -29.68 -27.61 -10.12
CA PHE A 145 -28.28 -27.43 -9.74
C PHE A 145 -28.14 -26.92 -8.31
N TYR A 146 -28.88 -25.86 -7.97
CA TYR A 146 -28.87 -25.28 -6.63
C TYR A 146 -29.30 -26.28 -5.56
N SER A 147 -30.38 -27.03 -5.80
CA SER A 147 -30.88 -28.04 -4.86
C SER A 147 -29.91 -29.22 -4.69
N GLU A 148 -29.22 -29.66 -5.75
CA GLU A 148 -28.22 -30.73 -5.69
C GLU A 148 -26.99 -30.34 -4.86
N HIS A 149 -26.68 -29.04 -4.75
CA HIS A 149 -25.56 -28.51 -3.97
C HIS A 149 -25.94 -28.07 -2.54
N GLN A 150 -27.19 -28.28 -2.11
CA GLN A 150 -27.65 -27.81 -0.80
C GLN A 150 -26.82 -28.37 0.36
N SER A 151 -26.34 -29.61 0.27
CA SER A 151 -25.45 -30.18 1.30
C SER A 151 -24.13 -29.44 1.40
N LEU A 152 -23.58 -28.98 0.26
CA LEU A 152 -22.35 -28.20 0.25
C LEU A 152 -22.58 -26.80 0.82
N TYR A 153 -23.70 -26.17 0.45
CA TYR A 153 -24.07 -24.85 0.97
C TYR A 153 -24.26 -24.90 2.48
N ASN A 154 -24.98 -25.89 3.01
CA ASN A 154 -25.15 -26.04 4.46
C ASN A 154 -23.80 -26.17 5.19
N ILE A 155 -22.82 -26.89 4.62
CA ILE A 155 -21.46 -26.98 5.20
C ILE A 155 -20.80 -25.59 5.25
N ALA A 156 -20.91 -24.81 4.18
CA ALA A 156 -20.33 -23.48 4.10
C ALA A 156 -20.98 -22.52 5.10
N GLU A 157 -22.32 -22.52 5.14
CA GLU A 157 -23.11 -21.73 6.08
C GLU A 157 -22.78 -22.10 7.52
N ASP A 158 -22.79 -23.39 7.88
CA ASP A 158 -22.49 -23.85 9.23
C ASP A 158 -21.07 -23.44 9.64
N ARG A 159 -20.07 -23.69 8.79
CA ARG A 159 -18.68 -23.34 9.08
C ARG A 159 -18.49 -21.84 9.23
N PHE A 160 -19.06 -21.02 8.35
CA PHE A 160 -18.95 -19.57 8.44
C PHE A 160 -19.60 -19.05 9.72
N ASN A 161 -20.84 -19.49 9.98
CA ASN A 161 -21.60 -19.04 11.15
C ASN A 161 -20.89 -19.44 12.45
N GLN A 162 -20.37 -20.67 12.53
CA GLN A 162 -19.71 -21.18 13.72
C GLN A 162 -18.33 -20.58 13.95
N ASN A 163 -17.51 -20.43 12.90
CA ASN A 163 -16.10 -20.10 13.04
C ASN A 163 -15.78 -18.61 12.87
N VAL A 164 -16.64 -17.86 12.17
CA VAL A 164 -16.41 -16.43 11.87
C VAL A 164 -17.49 -15.58 12.52
N LEU A 165 -18.77 -15.84 12.20
CA LEU A 165 -19.86 -14.95 12.61
C LEU A 165 -20.02 -14.87 14.13
N ASN A 166 -19.93 -16.01 14.82
CA ASN A 166 -19.99 -16.09 16.28
C ASN A 166 -18.79 -15.43 16.97
N GLU A 167 -17.69 -15.22 16.24
CA GLU A 167 -16.48 -14.56 16.72
C GLU A 167 -16.55 -13.04 16.53
N ILE A 168 -17.60 -12.49 15.91
CA ILE A 168 -17.79 -11.04 15.80
C ILE A 168 -18.49 -10.49 17.05
N ASP A 169 -17.87 -9.51 17.71
CA ASP A 169 -18.46 -8.75 18.82
C ASP A 169 -19.39 -7.66 18.29
N ILE A 170 -20.62 -8.04 17.93
CA ILE A 170 -21.64 -7.13 17.40
C ILE A 170 -22.02 -6.01 18.38
N ASN A 171 -21.86 -6.23 19.69
CA ASN A 171 -22.16 -5.21 20.70
C ASN A 171 -21.12 -4.09 20.74
N TRP A 172 -19.90 -4.34 20.21
CA TRP A 172 -18.88 -3.32 20.09
C TRP A 172 -19.35 -2.14 19.24
N TYR A 173 -20.12 -2.37 18.17
CA TYR A 173 -20.55 -1.30 17.27
C TYR A 173 -21.39 -0.21 17.98
N PRO A 174 -22.52 -0.51 18.64
CA PRO A 174 -23.27 0.52 19.34
C PRO A 174 -22.51 1.12 20.53
N GLU A 175 -21.67 0.34 21.21
CA GLU A 175 -20.81 0.83 22.29
C GLU A 175 -19.80 1.85 21.75
N PHE A 176 -19.09 1.51 20.68
CA PHE A 176 -18.07 2.34 20.03
C PHE A 176 -18.70 3.56 19.36
N TYR A 177 -19.69 3.42 18.48
CA TYR A 177 -20.27 4.55 17.74
C TYR A 177 -21.23 5.42 18.58
N GLY A 178 -21.74 4.88 19.69
CA GLY A 178 -22.75 5.54 20.53
C GLY A 178 -24.16 5.54 19.95
N LYS A 179 -24.40 4.73 18.90
CA LYS A 179 -25.71 4.55 18.25
C LYS A 179 -25.87 3.12 17.76
N VAL A 180 -27.09 2.61 17.81
CA VAL A 180 -27.45 1.36 17.13
C VAL A 180 -27.51 1.59 15.61
N PRO A 181 -27.19 0.58 14.78
CA PRO A 181 -27.35 0.69 13.35
C PRO A 181 -28.83 0.89 13.01
N ASN A 182 -29.11 1.74 12.02
CA ASN A 182 -30.46 1.88 11.48
C ASN A 182 -30.76 0.75 10.49
N GLU A 183 -29.72 0.12 9.96
CA GLU A 183 -29.72 -0.87 8.91
C GLU A 183 -29.75 -2.29 9.48
N LYS A 184 -30.29 -3.22 8.69
CA LYS A 184 -30.18 -4.66 8.91
C LYS A 184 -28.96 -5.19 8.17
N PHE A 185 -28.11 -5.95 8.83
CA PHE A 185 -26.97 -6.60 8.20
C PHE A 185 -27.31 -8.02 7.74
N THR A 186 -26.85 -8.39 6.55
CA THR A 186 -27.02 -9.73 5.99
C THR A 186 -25.72 -10.17 5.32
N ILE A 187 -25.27 -11.39 5.60
CA ILE A 187 -24.09 -11.96 4.96
C ILE A 187 -24.56 -13.00 3.95
N ILE A 188 -24.07 -12.88 2.71
CA ILE A 188 -24.31 -13.86 1.66
C ILE A 188 -22.97 -14.50 1.30
N LEU A 189 -22.96 -15.83 1.24
CA LEU A 189 -21.81 -16.59 0.76
C LEU A 189 -21.99 -16.89 -0.73
N GLY A 190 -21.09 -16.33 -1.54
CA GLY A 190 -20.95 -16.61 -2.96
C GLY A 190 -19.93 -17.73 -3.16
N MET A 191 -20.41 -18.89 -3.59
CA MET A 191 -19.59 -20.10 -3.63
C MET A 191 -18.75 -20.17 -4.91
N GLY A 192 -19.18 -19.46 -5.95
CA GLY A 192 -18.54 -19.47 -7.25
C GLY A 192 -17.48 -18.40 -7.48
N PHE A 193 -17.03 -17.62 -6.51
CA PHE A 193 -16.00 -16.60 -6.77
C PHE A 193 -15.19 -16.26 -5.52
N THR A 194 -14.12 -15.48 -5.70
CA THR A 194 -13.30 -14.92 -4.63
C THR A 194 -13.50 -13.42 -4.53
N GLY A 195 -13.37 -12.84 -3.34
CA GLY A 195 -13.52 -11.40 -3.11
C GLY A 195 -14.81 -11.07 -2.37
N ASN A 196 -15.17 -9.79 -2.31
CA ASN A 196 -16.26 -9.31 -1.48
C ASN A 196 -16.96 -8.12 -2.16
N PHE A 197 -18.28 -8.05 -2.00
CA PHE A 197 -19.09 -6.90 -2.42
C PHE A 197 -19.98 -6.42 -1.28
N GLY A 198 -19.76 -5.18 -0.82
CA GLY A 198 -20.68 -4.44 0.02
C GLY A 198 -21.81 -3.81 -0.80
N VAL A 199 -23.06 -4.19 -0.55
CA VAL A 199 -24.23 -3.63 -1.28
C VAL A 199 -25.36 -3.25 -0.34
N LYS A 200 -26.15 -2.26 -0.73
CA LYS A 200 -27.30 -1.77 0.05
C LYS A 200 -28.59 -1.92 -0.74
N LEU A 201 -29.68 -2.23 -0.03
CA LEU A 201 -31.04 -2.24 -0.55
C LEU A 201 -31.95 -1.44 0.40
N GLN A 202 -32.49 -0.34 -0.10
CA GLN A 202 -33.44 0.49 0.64
C GLN A 202 -34.79 0.50 -0.08
N ALA A 203 -35.74 -0.29 0.42
CA ALA A 203 -37.13 -0.24 -0.05
C ALA A 203 -37.94 0.85 0.70
N PRO A 204 -38.90 1.53 0.06
CA PRO A 204 -39.70 2.56 0.72
C PRO A 204 -40.39 2.03 1.98
N LYS A 205 -40.25 2.76 3.10
CA LYS A 205 -40.82 2.41 4.42
C LYS A 205 -40.34 1.08 5.01
N GLN A 206 -39.27 0.50 4.47
CA GLN A 206 -38.60 -0.66 5.05
C GLN A 206 -37.26 -0.25 5.65
N GLN A 207 -36.74 -1.06 6.55
CA GLN A 207 -35.38 -0.89 7.06
C GLN A 207 -34.38 -1.10 5.93
N GLU A 208 -33.33 -0.25 5.84
CA GLU A 208 -32.22 -0.49 4.89
C GLU A 208 -31.60 -1.85 5.20
N ILE A 209 -31.27 -2.61 4.16
CA ILE A 209 -30.51 -3.85 4.30
C ILE A 209 -29.13 -3.64 3.69
N VAL A 210 -28.09 -3.88 4.48
CA VAL A 210 -26.70 -3.88 4.05
C VAL A 210 -26.22 -5.32 3.94
N TYR A 211 -25.77 -5.69 2.76
CA TYR A 211 -25.26 -7.01 2.45
C TYR A 211 -23.74 -6.97 2.33
N SER A 212 -23.07 -7.94 2.98
CA SER A 212 -21.72 -8.34 2.61
C SER A 212 -21.82 -9.65 1.84
N ILE A 213 -21.47 -9.61 0.55
CA ILE A 213 -21.50 -10.78 -0.33
C ILE A 213 -20.07 -11.28 -0.48
N LEU A 214 -19.75 -12.36 0.20
CA LEU A 214 -18.41 -12.91 0.36
C LEU A 214 -18.19 -14.13 -0.52
N GLY A 215 -17.16 -14.08 -1.35
CA GLY A 215 -16.60 -15.24 -2.03
C GLY A 215 -15.98 -16.26 -1.07
N ALA A 216 -15.61 -17.42 -1.60
CA ALA A 216 -14.84 -18.44 -0.87
C ALA A 216 -13.41 -18.52 -1.44
N TRP A 217 -12.39 -18.37 -0.59
CA TRP A 217 -10.98 -18.39 -0.99
C TRP A 217 -10.08 -19.39 -0.25
N ASP A 218 -10.62 -20.16 0.70
CA ASP A 218 -9.89 -21.22 1.38
C ASP A 218 -10.70 -22.51 1.42
N PHE A 219 -9.98 -23.64 1.31
CA PHE A 219 -10.57 -24.96 1.20
C PHE A 219 -9.78 -25.97 2.03
N ASP A 220 -10.50 -26.90 2.65
CA ASP A 220 -9.88 -28.02 3.36
C ASP A 220 -9.30 -29.07 2.38
N LYS A 221 -8.70 -30.12 2.94
CA LYS A 221 -8.08 -31.20 2.15
C LYS A 221 -9.07 -31.99 1.28
N GLU A 222 -10.37 -31.94 1.61
CA GLU A 222 -11.45 -32.55 0.83
C GLU A 222 -12.01 -31.58 -0.23
N GLY A 223 -11.46 -30.37 -0.29
CA GLY A 223 -11.90 -29.31 -1.19
C GLY A 223 -13.20 -28.64 -0.76
N LYS A 224 -13.59 -28.70 0.52
CA LYS A 224 -14.78 -27.98 1.03
C LYS A 224 -14.38 -26.60 1.56
N PRO A 225 -15.26 -25.58 1.50
CA PRO A 225 -14.98 -24.23 1.98
C PRO A 225 -14.53 -24.22 3.44
N LEU A 226 -13.44 -23.52 3.72
CA LEU A 226 -12.87 -23.35 5.03
C LEU A 226 -12.96 -21.86 5.43
N TYR A 227 -13.69 -21.59 6.50
CA TYR A 227 -13.81 -20.25 7.08
C TYR A 227 -13.19 -20.28 8.47
N THR A 228 -12.22 -19.40 8.72
CA THR A 228 -11.58 -19.24 10.04
C THR A 228 -11.42 -17.75 10.36
N THR A 229 -10.99 -17.44 11.58
CA THR A 229 -10.64 -16.08 11.97
C THR A 229 -9.24 -15.67 11.51
N GLU A 230 -8.45 -16.60 10.94
CA GLU A 230 -7.05 -16.38 10.57
C GLU A 230 -6.86 -16.06 9.08
N ASN A 231 -7.93 -16.16 8.28
CA ASN A 231 -7.86 -16.05 6.82
C ASN A 231 -8.66 -14.86 6.25
N GLY A 232 -8.77 -13.77 7.01
CA GLY A 232 -9.23 -12.48 6.50
C GLY A 232 -10.75 -12.26 6.46
N TYR A 233 -11.57 -13.29 6.75
CA TYR A 233 -13.03 -13.12 6.73
C TYR A 233 -13.53 -12.23 7.86
N THR A 234 -12.96 -12.34 9.06
CA THR A 234 -13.33 -11.52 10.22
C THR A 234 -13.08 -10.04 9.93
N GLU A 235 -11.89 -9.71 9.45
CA GLU A 235 -11.48 -8.36 9.06
C GLU A 235 -12.40 -7.79 7.98
N THR A 236 -12.75 -8.60 6.98
CA THR A 236 -13.62 -8.19 5.88
C THR A 236 -15.03 -7.90 6.39
N ILE A 237 -15.62 -8.77 7.23
CA ILE A 237 -16.94 -8.51 7.81
C ILE A 237 -16.93 -7.27 8.70
N VAL A 238 -15.90 -7.13 9.54
CA VAL A 238 -15.75 -5.96 10.42
C VAL A 238 -15.70 -4.68 9.60
N HIS A 239 -14.94 -4.69 8.51
CA HIS A 239 -14.84 -3.60 7.55
C HIS A 239 -16.19 -3.24 6.93
N GLU A 240 -16.90 -4.22 6.37
CA GLU A 240 -18.20 -3.98 5.73
C GLU A 240 -19.25 -3.44 6.72
N PHE A 241 -19.23 -3.92 7.97
CA PHE A 241 -20.16 -3.42 8.98
C PHE A 241 -19.88 -1.97 9.38
N ASN A 242 -18.62 -1.56 9.38
CA ASN A 242 -18.25 -0.18 9.70
C ASN A 242 -18.82 0.84 8.68
N HIS A 243 -19.04 0.46 7.42
CA HIS A 243 -19.64 1.36 6.43
C HIS A 243 -21.03 1.89 6.83
N SER A 244 -21.86 1.11 7.52
CA SER A 244 -23.19 1.58 7.95
C SER A 244 -23.12 2.65 9.03
N PHE A 245 -22.03 2.70 9.80
CA PHE A 245 -21.86 3.69 10.86
C PHE A 245 -21.06 4.92 10.39
N VAL A 246 -20.22 4.78 9.36
CA VAL A 246 -19.28 5.82 8.95
C VAL A 246 -19.80 6.67 7.79
N ASN A 247 -20.44 6.06 6.77
CA ASN A 247 -20.71 6.77 5.51
C ASN A 247 -21.52 8.07 5.72
N TYR A 248 -22.64 7.99 6.45
CA TYR A 248 -23.50 9.16 6.68
C TYR A 248 -22.81 10.27 7.51
N LEU A 249 -21.83 9.91 8.35
CA LEU A 249 -21.07 10.87 9.15
C LEU A 249 -20.13 11.70 8.27
N GLN A 250 -19.50 11.08 7.28
CA GLN A 250 -18.60 11.76 6.34
C GLN A 250 -19.39 12.66 5.38
N ASP A 251 -20.52 12.18 4.86
CA ASP A 251 -21.39 12.97 3.99
C ASP A 251 -21.85 14.26 4.70
N ALA A 252 -22.12 14.19 6.01
CA ALA A 252 -22.51 15.34 6.81
C ALA A 252 -21.39 16.40 6.97
N ILE A 253 -20.12 16.00 6.87
CA ILE A 253 -18.96 16.90 7.03
C ILE A 253 -18.16 17.16 5.74
N GLU A 254 -18.68 16.73 4.60
CA GLU A 254 -18.01 16.85 3.30
C GLU A 254 -17.53 18.28 3.04
N LYS A 255 -18.38 19.27 3.32
CA LYS A 255 -18.07 20.69 3.11
C LYS A 255 -16.90 21.17 3.96
N GLU A 256 -16.76 20.71 5.20
CA GLU A 256 -15.62 21.06 6.04
C GLU A 256 -14.33 20.33 5.64
N LEU A 257 -14.44 19.14 5.03
CA LEU A 257 -13.29 18.37 4.55
C LEU A 257 -12.78 18.80 3.17
N ALA A 258 -13.64 19.37 2.33
CA ALA A 258 -13.30 19.76 0.95
C ALA A 258 -12.00 20.59 0.81
N PRO A 259 -11.65 21.54 1.71
CA PRO A 259 -10.39 22.28 1.64
C PRO A 259 -9.13 21.42 1.85
N TYR A 260 -9.27 20.26 2.51
CA TYR A 260 -8.16 19.42 2.96
C TYR A 260 -8.04 18.12 2.16
N GLY A 261 -9.18 17.51 1.79
CA GLY A 261 -9.21 16.15 1.25
C GLY A 261 -8.33 15.97 0.01
N ASN A 262 -8.36 16.91 -0.93
CA ASN A 262 -7.50 16.87 -2.11
C ASN A 262 -5.99 16.92 -1.77
N GLN A 263 -5.60 17.62 -0.70
CA GLN A 263 -4.19 17.74 -0.31
C GLN A 263 -3.66 16.41 0.24
N LEU A 264 -4.46 15.69 1.05
CA LEU A 264 -4.12 14.36 1.54
C LEU A 264 -4.09 13.34 0.40
N TYR A 265 -5.18 13.30 -0.37
CA TYR A 265 -5.38 12.32 -1.43
C TYR A 265 -4.29 12.40 -2.52
N LYS A 266 -3.77 13.60 -2.82
CA LYS A 266 -2.76 13.81 -3.87
C LYS A 266 -1.51 12.95 -3.72
N ILE A 267 -1.09 12.61 -2.49
CA ILE A 267 0.11 11.81 -2.24
C ILE A 267 -0.05 10.37 -2.74
N VAL A 268 -1.25 9.80 -2.60
CA VAL A 268 -1.54 8.38 -2.87
C VAL A 268 -2.59 8.19 -3.96
N LYS A 269 -2.90 9.26 -4.71
CA LYS A 269 -3.96 9.30 -5.72
C LYS A 269 -3.81 8.17 -6.74
N LYS A 270 -2.59 7.92 -7.21
CA LYS A 270 -2.33 6.90 -8.24
C LYS A 270 -2.66 5.52 -7.71
N GLU A 271 -2.16 5.20 -6.52
CA GLU A 271 -2.29 3.90 -5.88
C GLU A 271 -3.73 3.63 -5.44
N LEU A 272 -4.43 4.64 -4.94
CA LEU A 272 -5.84 4.54 -4.55
C LEU A 272 -6.77 4.46 -5.75
N SER A 273 -6.50 5.20 -6.84
CA SER A 273 -7.28 5.09 -8.09
C SER A 273 -7.22 3.69 -8.69
N GLN A 274 -6.06 3.01 -8.61
CA GLN A 274 -5.89 1.62 -9.04
C GLN A 274 -6.68 0.62 -8.17
N GLN A 275 -7.05 1.01 -6.96
CA GLN A 275 -7.91 0.28 -6.04
C GLN A 275 -9.38 0.74 -6.10
N ALA A 276 -9.78 1.43 -7.19
CA ALA A 276 -11.13 1.99 -7.41
C ALA A 276 -11.53 3.19 -6.53
N TYR A 277 -10.62 3.75 -5.73
CA TYR A 277 -10.84 4.98 -4.97
C TYR A 277 -10.37 6.21 -5.78
N GLY A 278 -11.23 6.68 -6.70
CA GLY A 278 -10.88 7.69 -7.72
C GLY A 278 -10.94 9.16 -7.25
N ASP A 279 -11.51 9.43 -6.09
CA ASP A 279 -11.69 10.78 -5.55
C ASP A 279 -11.39 10.85 -4.04
N TRP A 280 -11.20 12.07 -3.54
CA TRP A 280 -10.78 12.29 -2.16
C TRP A 280 -11.87 11.96 -1.14
N LEU A 281 -13.15 12.15 -1.46
CA LEU A 281 -14.24 11.94 -0.51
C LEU A 281 -14.41 10.45 -0.24
N THR A 282 -14.44 9.65 -1.31
CA THR A 282 -14.48 8.19 -1.20
C THR A 282 -13.26 7.67 -0.43
N ALA A 283 -12.07 8.20 -0.71
CA ALA A 283 -10.84 7.81 0.00
C ALA A 283 -10.85 8.19 1.48
N LEU A 284 -11.32 9.38 1.86
CA LEU A 284 -11.39 9.76 3.28
C LEU A 284 -12.44 8.95 4.03
N ASN A 285 -13.59 8.67 3.41
CA ASN A 285 -14.62 7.80 3.97
C ASN A 285 -14.05 6.42 4.29
N GLU A 286 -13.43 5.81 3.28
CA GLU A 286 -12.74 4.54 3.39
C GLU A 286 -11.65 4.53 4.47
N GLY A 287 -10.87 5.62 4.59
CA GLY A 287 -9.85 5.74 5.61
C GLY A 287 -10.39 5.72 7.05
N LEU A 288 -11.56 6.31 7.29
CA LEU A 288 -12.21 6.27 8.61
C LEU A 288 -12.80 4.89 8.92
N VAL A 289 -13.35 4.20 7.92
CA VAL A 289 -13.78 2.80 8.04
C VAL A 289 -12.59 1.91 8.42
N ARG A 290 -11.46 2.06 7.73
CA ARG A 290 -10.21 1.32 8.01
C ARG A 290 -9.66 1.63 9.42
N ALA A 291 -9.73 2.88 9.87
CA ALA A 291 -9.36 3.23 11.24
C ALA A 291 -10.28 2.57 12.27
N ALA A 292 -11.58 2.48 12.01
CA ALA A 292 -12.52 1.78 12.88
C ALA A 292 -12.28 0.25 12.92
N VAL A 293 -11.80 -0.36 11.84
CA VAL A 293 -11.36 -1.76 11.84
C VAL A 293 -10.18 -1.96 12.82
N VAL A 294 -9.19 -1.07 12.79
CA VAL A 294 -8.07 -1.12 13.75
C VAL A 294 -8.56 -0.96 15.19
N GLU A 295 -9.50 -0.05 15.44
CA GLU A 295 -10.11 0.12 16.76
C GLU A 295 -10.89 -1.11 17.22
N TYR A 296 -11.61 -1.79 16.33
CA TYR A 296 -12.34 -3.02 16.65
C TYR A 296 -11.38 -4.09 17.21
N PHE A 297 -10.24 -4.30 16.57
CA PHE A 297 -9.22 -5.23 17.06
C PHE A 297 -8.45 -4.70 18.27
N SER A 298 -8.60 -3.42 18.62
CA SER A 298 -8.00 -2.84 19.82
C SER A 298 -8.91 -2.91 21.05
N THR A 299 -10.24 -2.80 20.90
CA THR A 299 -11.13 -2.57 22.05
C THR A 299 -12.37 -3.46 22.13
N SER A 300 -12.62 -4.31 21.13
CA SER A 300 -13.70 -5.31 21.23
C SER A 300 -13.40 -6.40 22.27
N LYS A 301 -14.39 -7.24 22.58
CA LYS A 301 -14.19 -8.45 23.41
C LYS A 301 -13.24 -9.47 22.78
N LYS A 302 -12.93 -9.30 21.50
CA LYS A 302 -12.01 -10.12 20.71
C LYS A 302 -10.75 -9.31 20.35
N ALA A 303 -10.43 -8.28 21.14
CA ALA A 303 -9.25 -7.48 20.95
C ALA A 303 -7.99 -8.35 20.95
N ASP A 304 -7.14 -8.06 19.97
CA ASP A 304 -5.89 -8.75 19.75
C ASP A 304 -4.87 -7.68 19.33
N ASN A 305 -3.90 -7.42 20.21
CA ASN A 305 -2.86 -6.42 19.95
C ASN A 305 -1.97 -6.78 18.75
N GLN A 306 -1.76 -8.08 18.51
CA GLN A 306 -1.02 -8.52 17.34
C GLN A 306 -1.79 -8.15 16.08
N LEU A 307 -3.06 -8.56 16.02
CA LEU A 307 -3.92 -8.29 14.88
C LEU A 307 -4.15 -6.78 14.69
N LYS A 308 -4.30 -6.00 15.77
CA LYS A 308 -4.33 -4.54 15.72
C LYS A 308 -3.11 -3.98 14.98
N ASN A 309 -1.90 -4.42 15.33
CA ASN A 309 -0.66 -3.94 14.71
C ASN A 309 -0.56 -4.42 13.25
N GLU A 310 -0.95 -5.66 12.96
CA GLU A 310 -1.03 -6.19 11.59
C GLU A 310 -1.98 -5.36 10.73
N GLN A 311 -3.19 -5.08 11.21
CA GLN A 311 -4.17 -4.24 10.51
C GLN A 311 -3.66 -2.81 10.36
N LEU A 312 -3.09 -2.21 11.39
CA LEU A 312 -2.54 -0.85 11.29
C LEU A 312 -1.45 -0.76 10.22
N PHE A 313 -0.55 -1.75 10.14
CA PHE A 313 0.44 -1.85 9.06
C PHE A 313 -0.21 -2.07 7.69
N TYR A 314 -1.14 -3.02 7.60
CA TYR A 314 -1.81 -3.37 6.35
C TYR A 314 -2.57 -2.18 5.77
N GLU A 315 -3.35 -1.49 6.60
CA GLU A 315 -4.15 -0.34 6.18
C GLU A 315 -3.29 0.87 5.78
N THR A 316 -2.25 1.15 6.56
CA THR A 316 -1.36 2.30 6.32
C THR A 316 -0.46 2.08 5.11
N PHE A 317 0.26 0.94 5.06
CA PHE A 317 1.29 0.70 4.06
C PHE A 317 0.79 -0.11 2.85
N ARG A 318 0.05 -1.22 3.05
CA ARG A 318 -0.36 -2.10 1.94
C ARG A 318 -1.52 -1.49 1.17
N ARG A 319 -2.54 -0.97 1.87
CA ARG A 319 -3.72 -0.30 1.29
C ARG A 319 -3.51 1.18 0.96
N LYS A 320 -2.40 1.77 1.45
CA LYS A 320 -1.94 3.14 1.15
C LYS A 320 -2.71 4.25 1.86
N PHE A 321 -3.46 3.94 2.91
CA PHE A 321 -4.18 4.93 3.71
C PHE A 321 -3.26 5.49 4.81
N TYR A 322 -2.23 6.25 4.40
CA TYR A 322 -1.16 6.68 5.30
C TYR A 322 -1.63 7.50 6.52
N TRP A 323 -2.84 8.05 6.50
CA TRP A 323 -3.43 8.85 7.58
C TRP A 323 -4.19 8.02 8.61
N VAL A 324 -4.36 6.70 8.41
CA VAL A 324 -5.05 5.82 9.37
C VAL A 324 -4.47 5.91 10.79
N PRO A 325 -3.14 5.96 11.01
CA PRO A 325 -2.59 6.07 12.37
C PRO A 325 -3.04 7.34 13.12
N ASP A 326 -3.17 8.47 12.43
CA ASP A 326 -3.70 9.71 13.04
C ASP A 326 -5.18 9.58 13.39
N LEU A 327 -5.98 8.90 12.55
CA LEU A 327 -7.39 8.64 12.82
C LEU A 327 -7.56 7.70 14.00
N VAL A 328 -6.82 6.60 14.06
CA VAL A 328 -6.80 5.68 15.21
C VAL A 328 -6.46 6.43 16.49
N SER A 329 -5.38 7.22 16.50
CA SER A 329 -5.01 8.06 17.65
C SER A 329 -6.14 9.01 18.08
N SER A 330 -6.89 9.57 17.12
CA SER A 330 -8.05 10.42 17.39
C SER A 330 -9.24 9.64 17.97
N LEU A 331 -9.51 8.45 17.45
CA LEU A 331 -10.58 7.56 17.93
C LEU A 331 -10.29 7.03 19.34
N GLU A 332 -9.02 6.84 19.71
CA GLU A 332 -8.62 6.56 21.10
C GLU A 332 -8.96 7.73 22.04
N ILE A 333 -8.76 8.99 21.59
CA ILE A 333 -9.14 10.19 22.35
C ILE A 333 -10.67 10.23 22.51
N TYR A 334 -11.41 9.95 21.44
CA TYR A 334 -12.87 9.85 21.47
C TYR A 334 -13.35 8.85 22.55
N GLN A 335 -12.81 7.63 22.55
CA GLN A 335 -13.16 6.59 23.51
C GLN A 335 -12.83 6.98 24.96
N LYS A 336 -11.73 7.70 25.20
CA LYS A 336 -11.37 8.20 26.53
C LYS A 336 -12.25 9.35 27.01
N ASN A 337 -13.00 10.02 26.12
CA ASN A 337 -13.75 11.25 26.40
C ASN A 337 -15.26 11.13 26.14
N ARG A 338 -15.84 9.93 26.31
CA ARG A 338 -17.26 9.64 25.97
C ARG A 338 -18.30 10.46 26.73
N LYS A 339 -17.96 11.03 27.90
CA LYS A 339 -18.85 11.99 28.60
C LYS A 339 -19.05 13.28 27.80
N LYS A 340 -18.00 13.75 27.12
CA LYS A 340 -18.06 14.94 26.26
C LYS A 340 -18.56 14.59 24.86
N TYR A 341 -18.16 13.42 24.35
CA TYR A 341 -18.50 12.94 23.02
C TYR A 341 -19.25 11.60 23.12
N PRO A 342 -20.56 11.62 23.39
CA PRO A 342 -21.33 10.38 23.58
C PRO A 342 -21.42 9.54 22.31
N THR A 343 -21.36 10.16 21.12
CA THR A 343 -21.45 9.52 19.80
C THR A 343 -20.26 9.90 18.92
N LEU A 344 -19.92 9.07 17.93
CA LEU A 344 -18.87 9.43 16.96
C LEU A 344 -19.27 10.69 16.18
N GLU A 345 -20.56 10.86 15.88
CA GLU A 345 -21.13 12.07 15.27
C GLU A 345 -20.76 13.35 16.05
N SER A 346 -20.89 13.31 17.39
CA SER A 346 -20.52 14.44 18.24
C SER A 346 -19.01 14.75 18.22
N PHE A 347 -18.19 13.78 17.81
CA PHE A 347 -16.73 13.88 17.73
C PHE A 347 -16.22 14.25 16.33
N MET A 348 -17.05 14.17 15.28
CA MET A 348 -16.65 14.51 13.90
C MET A 348 -15.95 15.87 13.77
N PRO A 349 -16.32 16.95 14.50
CA PRO A 349 -15.58 18.21 14.45
C PRO A 349 -14.11 18.11 14.89
N GLU A 350 -13.75 17.18 15.78
CA GLU A 350 -12.35 16.92 16.16
C GLU A 350 -11.62 16.14 15.06
N LEU A 351 -12.29 15.19 14.41
CA LEU A 351 -11.73 14.48 13.24
C LEU A 351 -11.42 15.43 12.09
N VAL A 352 -12.27 16.43 11.83
CA VAL A 352 -11.98 17.50 10.85
C VAL A 352 -10.67 18.23 11.18
N LYS A 353 -10.38 18.49 12.47
CA LYS A 353 -9.11 19.13 12.88
C LYS A 353 -7.91 18.21 12.63
N VAL A 354 -8.08 16.90 12.79
CA VAL A 354 -7.04 15.92 12.45
C VAL A 354 -6.74 15.97 10.96
N TYR A 355 -7.75 15.86 10.10
CA TYR A 355 -7.57 15.98 8.65
C TYR A 355 -6.90 17.30 8.24
N LYS A 356 -7.32 18.42 8.84
CA LYS A 356 -6.67 19.73 8.65
C LYS A 356 -5.19 19.70 9.01
N THR A 357 -4.83 19.07 10.13
CA THR A 357 -3.44 18.99 10.61
C THR A 357 -2.57 18.18 9.65
N ILE A 358 -3.10 17.04 9.18
CA ILE A 358 -2.42 16.20 8.19
C ILE A 358 -2.25 16.97 6.88
N ALA A 359 -3.28 17.69 6.42
CA ALA A 359 -3.25 18.47 5.18
C ALA A 359 -2.17 19.56 5.17
N GLN A 360 -1.81 20.11 6.34
CA GLN A 360 -0.77 21.12 6.45
C GLN A 360 0.64 20.57 6.15
N ASN A 361 0.91 19.29 6.43
CA ASN A 361 2.22 18.67 6.24
C ASN A 361 2.13 17.22 5.75
N PRO A 362 1.45 16.94 4.63
CA PRO A 362 0.98 15.58 4.31
C PRO A 362 2.15 14.66 3.95
N VAL A 363 3.24 15.19 3.36
CA VAL A 363 4.46 14.40 3.06
C VAL A 363 5.21 14.03 4.34
N LYS A 364 5.24 14.94 5.34
CA LYS A 364 5.88 14.65 6.62
C LYS A 364 5.09 13.58 7.38
N THR A 365 3.77 13.75 7.46
CA THR A 365 2.88 12.76 8.08
C THR A 365 2.97 11.40 7.39
N TYR A 366 2.98 11.37 6.05
CA TYR A 366 3.19 10.13 5.30
C TYR A 366 4.47 9.42 5.75
N ARG A 367 5.62 10.10 5.76
CA ARG A 367 6.90 9.47 6.14
C ARG A 367 6.88 8.96 7.58
N GLN A 368 6.41 9.79 8.50
CA GLN A 368 6.33 9.44 9.92
C GLN A 368 5.45 8.21 10.14
N ASN A 369 4.22 8.22 9.62
CA ASN A 369 3.29 7.12 9.82
C ASN A 369 3.75 5.81 9.16
N ILE A 370 4.44 5.91 8.02
CA ILE A 370 5.08 4.75 7.40
C ILE A 370 6.19 4.21 8.31
N ASP A 371 7.11 5.04 8.79
CA ASP A 371 8.19 4.61 9.68
C ASP A 371 7.63 3.99 10.98
N ASP A 372 6.57 4.58 11.55
CA ASP A 372 5.91 4.12 12.76
C ASP A 372 5.33 2.71 12.57
N VAL A 373 4.63 2.42 11.47
CA VAL A 373 4.04 1.08 11.26
C VAL A 373 5.09 0.00 10.94
N PHE A 374 6.24 0.36 10.38
CA PHE A 374 7.38 -0.56 10.22
C PHE A 374 8.15 -0.81 11.53
N ALA A 375 7.87 -0.02 12.58
CA ALA A 375 8.43 -0.23 13.91
C ALA A 375 7.55 -1.14 14.80
N LEU A 376 6.28 -1.35 14.44
CA LEU A 376 5.33 -2.11 15.24
C LEU A 376 5.68 -3.60 15.27
N PRO A 377 5.71 -4.25 16.45
CA PRO A 377 5.80 -5.69 16.54
C PRO A 377 4.48 -6.31 16.08
N VAL A 378 4.55 -7.24 15.13
CA VAL A 378 3.36 -7.96 14.63
C VAL A 378 3.42 -9.45 14.94
N ASN A 379 4.49 -9.96 15.55
CA ASN A 379 4.51 -11.27 16.15
C ASN A 379 5.16 -11.16 17.53
N THR A 380 4.42 -11.57 18.57
CA THR A 380 4.87 -11.44 19.97
C THR A 380 5.62 -12.67 20.46
N ASN A 381 5.69 -13.73 19.65
CA ASN A 381 6.48 -14.91 19.97
C ASN A 381 7.97 -14.50 20.05
N PRO A 382 8.63 -14.66 21.21
CA PRO A 382 10.04 -14.29 21.37
C PRO A 382 10.98 -15.09 20.46
N ASP A 383 10.52 -16.24 19.97
CA ASP A 383 11.21 -17.09 18.99
C ASP A 383 10.95 -16.69 17.53
N SER A 384 10.20 -15.61 17.26
CA SER A 384 10.01 -15.14 15.88
C SER A 384 11.36 -14.77 15.25
N PRO A 385 11.65 -15.22 14.00
CA PRO A 385 12.85 -14.83 13.29
C PRO A 385 12.95 -13.31 13.10
N LYS A 386 14.18 -12.81 12.98
CA LYS A 386 14.50 -11.39 12.82
C LYS A 386 15.50 -11.20 11.69
N ILE A 387 15.37 -10.07 11.00
CA ILE A 387 16.42 -9.60 10.10
C ILE A 387 17.43 -8.83 10.95
N ILE A 388 18.62 -9.42 11.12
CA ILE A 388 19.66 -8.88 11.98
C ILE A 388 20.59 -7.92 11.25
N ASP A 389 20.69 -8.02 9.92
CA ASP A 389 21.53 -7.13 9.13
C ASP A 389 21.16 -7.12 7.65
N PHE A 390 21.72 -6.14 6.94
CA PHE A 390 21.69 -6.04 5.48
C PHE A 390 23.08 -5.71 4.94
N SER A 391 23.38 -6.20 3.74
CA SER A 391 24.54 -5.76 2.96
C SER A 391 24.09 -5.30 1.57
N PRO A 392 24.29 -4.03 1.19
CA PRO A 392 24.80 -2.92 2.00
C PRO A 392 23.93 -2.65 3.25
N LYS A 393 24.50 -1.96 4.25
CA LYS A 393 23.81 -1.63 5.51
C LYS A 393 22.50 -0.88 5.27
N ASN A 394 21.49 -1.13 6.11
CA ASN A 394 20.23 -0.38 6.04
C ASN A 394 20.48 1.12 6.31
N ASN A 395 19.77 1.97 5.57
CA ASN A 395 19.91 3.42 5.53
C ASN A 395 21.29 3.92 5.06
N ALA A 396 22.13 3.05 4.50
CA ALA A 396 23.43 3.46 4.00
C ALA A 396 23.31 4.53 2.93
N GLN A 397 24.25 5.47 2.96
CA GLN A 397 24.37 6.52 1.96
C GLN A 397 25.58 6.21 1.08
N HIS A 398 25.60 6.80 -0.12
CA HIS A 398 26.75 6.71 -1.02
C HIS A 398 27.08 5.29 -1.50
N ILE A 399 26.06 4.46 -1.71
CA ILE A 399 26.21 3.14 -2.32
C ILE A 399 26.63 3.27 -3.78
N ALA A 400 27.61 2.47 -4.19
CA ALA A 400 28.15 2.48 -5.54
C ALA A 400 27.09 1.98 -6.55
N THR A 401 27.00 2.64 -7.70
CA THR A 401 25.99 2.31 -8.72
C THR A 401 26.22 0.96 -9.40
N ASP A 402 27.43 0.42 -9.30
CA ASP A 402 27.83 -0.90 -9.81
C ASP A 402 27.61 -2.04 -8.80
N THR A 403 26.97 -1.75 -7.64
CA THR A 403 26.50 -2.77 -6.70
C THR A 403 25.71 -3.84 -7.47
N LYS A 404 26.04 -5.11 -7.23
CA LYS A 404 25.47 -6.26 -7.94
C LYS A 404 24.49 -7.08 -7.12
N GLU A 405 24.56 -6.95 -5.80
CA GLU A 405 23.84 -7.81 -4.89
C GLU A 405 23.43 -7.06 -3.63
N ILE A 406 22.29 -7.46 -3.06
CA ILE A 406 21.84 -7.08 -1.72
C ILE A 406 21.60 -8.36 -0.93
N ILE A 407 22.07 -8.43 0.30
CA ILE A 407 21.96 -9.61 1.17
C ILE A 407 21.19 -9.24 2.43
N LEU A 408 20.20 -10.07 2.79
CA LEU A 408 19.43 -10.00 4.02
C LEU A 408 19.93 -11.10 4.96
N PHE A 409 20.29 -10.75 6.19
CA PHE A 409 20.79 -11.69 7.19
C PHE A 409 19.73 -11.95 8.27
N PHE A 410 19.44 -13.22 8.53
CA PHE A 410 18.48 -13.67 9.53
C PHE A 410 19.18 -14.31 10.73
N ASP A 411 18.59 -14.20 11.92
CA ASP A 411 19.06 -14.92 13.10
C ASP A 411 18.74 -16.44 13.05
N LYS A 412 17.69 -16.81 12.31
CA LYS A 412 17.18 -18.18 12.15
C LYS A 412 17.21 -18.67 10.71
N GLU A 413 17.12 -19.99 10.55
CA GLU A 413 16.97 -20.64 9.24
C GLU A 413 15.58 -20.33 8.66
N MET A 414 15.56 -19.86 7.42
CA MET A 414 14.38 -19.43 6.70
C MET A 414 13.91 -20.47 5.68
N LEU A 415 12.61 -20.50 5.41
CA LEU A 415 12.05 -21.17 4.25
C LEU A 415 12.35 -20.35 2.99
N TYR A 416 12.36 -21.02 1.83
CA TYR A 416 12.40 -20.32 0.55
C TYR A 416 11.01 -19.77 0.21
N ASN A 417 10.59 -18.78 0.99
CA ASN A 417 9.41 -17.96 0.73
C ASN A 417 9.82 -16.49 0.82
N TYR A 418 9.25 -15.64 -0.04
CA TYR A 418 9.55 -14.23 -0.02
C TYR A 418 8.32 -13.41 -0.36
N ASN A 419 8.03 -12.43 0.50
CA ASN A 419 6.98 -11.45 0.31
C ASN A 419 7.62 -10.06 0.29
N ILE A 420 8.30 -9.76 -0.83
CA ILE A 420 9.00 -8.50 -1.04
C ILE A 420 8.08 -7.56 -1.80
N ASP A 421 7.80 -6.42 -1.18
CA ASP A 421 6.96 -5.38 -1.70
C ASP A 421 7.74 -4.21 -2.29
N GLN A 422 7.05 -3.46 -3.15
CA GLN A 422 7.50 -2.15 -3.59
C GLN A 422 7.68 -1.24 -2.38
N PRO A 423 8.77 -0.45 -2.31
CA PRO A 423 8.98 0.43 -1.19
C PRO A 423 7.95 1.58 -1.17
N PRO A 424 7.75 2.23 -0.01
CA PRO A 424 6.96 3.44 0.08
C PRO A 424 7.64 4.61 -0.65
N PHE A 425 6.88 5.64 -1.01
CA PHE A 425 7.44 6.91 -1.48
C PHE A 425 8.39 7.50 -0.40
N PRO A 426 9.53 8.12 -0.75
CA PRO A 426 10.02 8.49 -2.07
C PRO A 426 11.01 7.49 -2.67
N TYR A 427 11.12 6.28 -2.13
CA TYR A 427 12.15 5.34 -2.54
C TYR A 427 11.81 4.71 -3.89
N SER A 428 12.85 4.57 -4.72
CA SER A 428 12.78 3.81 -5.97
C SER A 428 12.90 2.32 -5.69
N THR A 429 12.20 1.53 -6.49
CA THR A 429 12.29 0.07 -6.45
C THR A 429 13.68 -0.40 -6.86
N ILE A 430 14.23 -1.31 -6.07
CA ILE A 430 15.46 -2.02 -6.38
C ILE A 430 15.21 -2.96 -7.59
N PRO A 431 16.04 -2.94 -8.65
CA PRO A 431 15.85 -3.77 -9.84
C PRO A 431 16.34 -5.21 -9.61
N VAL A 432 15.65 -5.97 -8.76
CA VAL A 432 15.97 -7.37 -8.46
C VAL A 432 15.74 -8.25 -9.71
N ASP A 433 16.70 -9.12 -10.00
CA ASP A 433 16.68 -10.10 -11.09
C ASP A 433 16.36 -11.51 -10.58
N ALA A 434 17.06 -11.93 -9.52
CA ALA A 434 16.95 -13.25 -8.93
C ALA A 434 17.09 -13.17 -7.42
N ILE A 435 16.40 -14.07 -6.74
CA ILE A 435 16.43 -14.25 -5.30
C ILE A 435 17.00 -15.65 -5.04
N ARG A 436 17.93 -15.78 -4.11
CA ARG A 436 18.50 -17.07 -3.70
C ARG A 436 18.59 -17.14 -2.18
N LEU A 437 18.20 -18.27 -1.62
CA LEU A 437 18.46 -18.59 -0.22
C LEU A 437 19.80 -19.33 -0.14
N SER A 438 20.64 -18.92 0.80
CA SER A 438 21.93 -19.56 1.07
C SER A 438 21.75 -21.01 1.54
N GLU A 439 22.83 -21.79 1.47
CA GLU A 439 22.83 -23.18 1.95
C GLU A 439 22.55 -23.29 3.45
N ASN A 440 23.04 -22.33 4.24
CA ASN A 440 22.76 -22.24 5.68
C ASN A 440 21.34 -21.72 5.99
N LYS A 441 20.57 -21.31 4.97
CA LYS A 441 19.22 -20.73 5.05
C LYS A 441 19.09 -19.48 5.92
N LYS A 442 20.18 -18.83 6.29
CA LYS A 442 20.18 -17.61 7.11
C LYS A 442 20.43 -16.35 6.28
N GLU A 443 20.57 -16.48 4.97
CA GLU A 443 20.89 -15.37 4.08
C GLU A 443 20.00 -15.44 2.83
N ILE A 444 19.37 -14.31 2.49
CA ILE A 444 18.68 -14.15 1.20
C ILE A 444 19.48 -13.17 0.36
N HIS A 445 19.90 -13.64 -0.81
CA HIS A 445 20.68 -12.91 -1.80
C HIS A 445 19.76 -12.41 -2.92
N LEU A 446 19.77 -11.10 -3.14
CA LEU A 446 19.03 -10.42 -4.20
C LEU A 446 20.02 -9.94 -5.25
N SER A 447 20.12 -10.64 -6.38
CA SER A 447 20.94 -10.21 -7.51
C SER A 447 20.26 -9.08 -8.29
N LEU A 448 21.03 -8.08 -8.72
CA LEU A 448 20.50 -6.90 -9.43
C LEU A 448 20.58 -7.07 -10.94
N LYS A 449 19.47 -6.79 -11.63
CA LYS A 449 19.32 -6.93 -13.10
C LYS A 449 20.18 -5.95 -13.89
N ARG A 450 20.51 -4.81 -13.28
CA ARG A 450 21.26 -3.71 -13.89
C ARG A 450 21.91 -2.87 -12.81
N ASN A 451 22.86 -2.04 -13.22
CA ASN A 451 23.42 -0.99 -12.37
C ASN A 451 22.31 -0.04 -11.87
N LEU A 452 22.53 0.48 -10.67
CA LEU A 452 21.65 1.44 -10.04
C LEU A 452 21.83 2.83 -10.68
N ASN A 453 20.78 3.64 -10.61
CA ASN A 453 20.82 5.03 -11.04
C ASN A 453 21.63 5.87 -10.04
N GLU A 454 22.31 6.91 -10.51
CA GLU A 454 22.98 7.90 -9.66
C GLU A 454 21.96 8.72 -8.83
N ASN A 455 22.38 9.21 -7.67
CA ASN A 455 21.60 10.13 -6.79
C ASN A 455 20.17 9.65 -6.51
N THR A 456 20.00 8.34 -6.42
CA THR A 456 18.69 7.70 -6.27
C THR A 456 18.62 7.02 -4.91
N ALA A 457 17.57 7.33 -4.15
CA ALA A 457 17.21 6.60 -2.94
C ALA A 457 16.43 5.35 -3.34
N TYR A 458 16.91 4.19 -2.93
CA TYR A 458 16.31 2.89 -3.20
C TYR A 458 15.73 2.29 -1.93
N GLY A 459 14.75 1.42 -2.09
CA GLY A 459 14.27 0.59 -1.00
C GLY A 459 13.53 -0.66 -1.44
N LEU A 460 13.26 -1.51 -0.47
CA LEU A 460 12.33 -2.63 -0.54
C LEU A 460 11.61 -2.75 0.81
N ALA A 461 10.36 -3.18 0.76
CA ALA A 461 9.58 -3.47 1.96
C ALA A 461 9.40 -4.99 2.10
N LEU A 462 9.46 -5.47 3.34
CA LEU A 462 9.31 -6.87 3.69
C LEU A 462 8.11 -6.98 4.63
N GLY A 463 7.08 -7.69 4.21
CA GLY A 463 5.99 -8.07 5.11
C GLY A 463 6.47 -9.09 6.16
N ALA A 464 5.70 -9.26 7.23
CA ALA A 464 6.08 -10.19 8.30
C ALA A 464 5.85 -11.68 7.94
N ASP A 465 5.24 -11.98 6.78
CA ASP A 465 4.88 -13.36 6.38
C ASP A 465 6.07 -14.23 5.93
N PHE A 466 7.30 -13.71 5.94
CA PHE A 466 8.50 -14.54 5.82
C PHE A 466 8.52 -15.57 6.95
N ARG A 467 8.83 -16.83 6.62
CA ARG A 467 8.75 -17.94 7.58
C ARG A 467 10.09 -18.59 7.82
N SER A 468 10.41 -18.85 9.08
CA SER A 468 11.50 -19.76 9.45
C SER A 468 11.14 -21.22 9.14
N THR A 469 12.12 -22.12 9.20
CA THR A 469 11.93 -23.56 8.94
C THR A 469 10.99 -24.25 9.94
N ASP A 470 10.80 -23.67 11.12
CA ASP A 470 9.81 -24.04 12.13
C ASP A 470 8.44 -23.33 11.93
N SER A 471 8.26 -22.68 10.77
CA SER A 471 7.03 -22.00 10.32
C SER A 471 6.62 -20.73 11.09
N LEU A 472 7.50 -20.17 11.93
CA LEU A 472 7.27 -18.88 12.60
C LEU A 472 7.45 -17.70 11.64
N LYS A 473 6.61 -16.67 11.79
CA LYS A 473 6.65 -15.42 11.01
C LYS A 473 7.67 -14.43 11.60
N LEU A 474 8.14 -13.45 10.81
CA LEU A 474 9.05 -12.39 11.32
C LEU A 474 8.41 -11.60 12.46
N ASP A 475 9.21 -11.15 13.41
CA ASP A 475 8.75 -10.34 14.55
C ASP A 475 7.98 -9.06 14.14
N LYS A 476 8.35 -8.47 13.01
CA LYS A 476 7.74 -7.28 12.42
C LYS A 476 7.99 -7.18 10.91
N PRO A 477 7.28 -6.30 10.19
CA PRO A 477 7.69 -5.88 8.86
C PRO A 477 9.00 -5.08 8.89
N TYR A 478 9.75 -5.09 7.79
CA TYR A 478 11.02 -4.36 7.67
C TYR A 478 11.03 -3.48 6.42
N LEU A 479 11.53 -2.25 6.57
CA LEU A 479 11.83 -1.35 5.47
C LEU A 479 13.36 -1.24 5.32
N TYR A 480 13.86 -1.74 4.20
CA TYR A 480 15.26 -1.60 3.83
C TYR A 480 15.43 -0.47 2.82
N THR A 481 16.33 0.47 3.10
CA THR A 481 16.61 1.61 2.23
C THR A 481 18.11 1.87 2.13
N PHE A 482 18.52 2.50 1.04
CA PHE A 482 19.86 3.08 0.89
C PHE A 482 19.84 4.16 -0.20
N SER A 483 20.87 4.99 -0.28
CA SER A 483 21.02 5.95 -1.38
C SER A 483 22.31 5.74 -2.15
N THR A 484 22.25 6.02 -3.44
CA THR A 484 23.40 6.01 -4.34
C THR A 484 24.00 7.41 -4.49
N VAL A 485 25.28 7.47 -4.81
CA VAL A 485 25.95 8.71 -5.22
C VAL A 485 26.11 8.80 -6.72
N THR A 486 26.31 10.03 -7.20
CA THR A 486 26.87 10.28 -8.54
C THR A 486 28.22 9.57 -8.62
N GLN A 487 28.43 8.70 -9.61
CA GLN A 487 29.79 8.32 -9.98
C GLN A 487 30.48 9.61 -10.44
N PRO A 488 31.66 9.98 -9.92
CA PRO A 488 32.37 11.15 -10.42
C PRO A 488 32.60 10.98 -11.93
N LYS A 489 31.91 11.76 -12.76
CA LYS A 489 32.16 11.75 -14.21
C LYS A 489 33.54 12.34 -14.44
N ILE A 490 34.46 11.52 -14.96
CA ILE A 490 35.82 11.91 -15.32
C ILE A 490 35.75 12.90 -16.48
N ASN A 491 35.94 14.21 -16.23
CA ASN A 491 36.16 15.18 -17.30
C ASN A 491 37.56 15.80 -17.27
N SER A 492 38.44 15.38 -16.36
CA SER A 492 39.87 15.68 -16.49
C SER A 492 40.53 14.77 -17.50
N THR A 493 41.05 15.35 -18.56
CA THR A 493 41.86 14.64 -19.54
C THR A 493 43.27 15.24 -19.58
N VAL A 494 44.27 14.38 -19.58
CA VAL A 494 45.65 14.73 -19.91
C VAL A 494 45.96 14.10 -21.26
N SER A 495 46.35 14.91 -22.24
CA SER A 495 46.78 14.41 -23.54
C SER A 495 48.14 15.00 -23.90
N LYS A 496 49.00 14.20 -24.54
CA LYS A 496 50.33 14.61 -24.97
C LYS A 496 50.38 14.76 -26.48
N THR A 497 50.96 15.85 -26.94
CA THR A 497 51.40 16.01 -28.33
C THR A 497 52.93 15.99 -28.38
N LYS A 498 53.54 15.99 -29.58
CA LYS A 498 55.00 16.08 -29.72
C LYS A 498 55.62 17.31 -29.07
N LYS A 499 54.84 18.39 -28.87
CA LYS A 499 55.34 19.69 -28.39
C LYS A 499 54.83 20.08 -27.00
N GLU A 500 53.65 19.60 -26.59
CA GLU A 500 52.93 20.10 -25.40
C GLU A 500 52.14 19.00 -24.68
N TYR A 501 51.97 19.14 -23.37
CA TYR A 501 50.94 18.48 -22.57
C TYR A 501 49.70 19.37 -22.48
N ARG A 502 48.52 18.79 -22.67
CA ARG A 502 47.23 19.44 -22.52
C ARG A 502 46.54 18.87 -21.29
N PHE A 503 46.29 19.74 -20.30
CA PHE A 503 45.48 19.44 -19.13
C PHE A 503 44.15 20.17 -19.25
N THR A 504 43.04 19.46 -19.06
CA THR A 504 41.71 20.05 -18.98
C THR A 504 41.01 19.61 -17.70
N PHE A 505 40.24 20.50 -17.08
CA PHE A 505 39.42 20.19 -15.91
C PHE A 505 38.14 21.01 -15.85
N SER A 506 37.12 20.45 -15.19
CA SER A 506 35.82 21.09 -14.97
C SER A 506 35.66 21.60 -13.53
N THR A 507 35.01 22.74 -13.35
CA THR A 507 34.66 23.33 -12.05
C THR A 507 33.32 22.84 -11.50
N LEU A 508 32.57 22.05 -12.28
CA LEU A 508 31.37 21.33 -11.79
C LEU A 508 31.72 20.10 -10.95
N GLU A 509 33.01 19.77 -10.84
CA GLU A 509 33.51 18.65 -10.06
C GLU A 509 33.85 19.10 -8.62
N ASN A 510 33.59 18.23 -7.64
CA ASN A 510 33.98 18.44 -6.24
C ASN A 510 35.51 18.29 -6.05
N ARG A 511 36.32 19.17 -6.64
CA ARG A 511 37.79 19.16 -6.49
C ARG A 511 38.22 19.76 -5.18
N VAL A 512 39.21 19.18 -4.52
CA VAL A 512 39.75 19.73 -3.27
C VAL A 512 40.93 20.66 -3.59
N LEU A 513 40.91 21.84 -2.97
CA LEU A 513 42.04 22.76 -2.85
C LEU A 513 42.73 22.50 -1.51
N THR A 514 44.06 22.32 -1.54
CA THR A 514 44.86 22.14 -0.32
C THR A 514 45.76 23.34 -0.06
N ASP A 515 46.22 23.51 1.18
CA ASP A 515 47.37 24.38 1.43
C ASP A 515 48.65 23.82 0.81
N LEU A 516 49.74 24.60 0.89
CA LEU A 516 51.06 24.21 0.38
C LEU A 516 51.64 22.96 1.06
N LYS A 517 51.11 22.57 2.24
CA LYS A 517 51.50 21.34 2.96
C LYS A 517 50.66 20.14 2.52
N GLY A 518 49.75 20.29 1.56
CA GLY A 518 48.86 19.24 1.08
C GLY A 518 47.63 19.00 1.96
N THR A 519 47.34 19.86 2.93
CA THR A 519 46.17 19.72 3.81
C THR A 519 44.91 20.23 3.10
N PRO A 520 43.83 19.42 2.95
CA PRO A 520 42.55 19.86 2.38
C PRO A 520 42.00 21.11 3.09
N LYS A 521 41.58 22.12 2.31
CA LYS A 521 41.01 23.37 2.85
C LYS A 521 39.60 23.65 2.36
N ILE A 522 39.37 23.58 1.05
CA ILE A 522 38.10 23.99 0.45
C ILE A 522 37.87 23.25 -0.86
N TYR A 523 36.61 23.10 -1.29
CA TYR A 523 36.33 22.61 -2.64
C TYR A 523 36.50 23.75 -3.67
N LEU A 524 37.09 23.46 -4.83
CA LEU A 524 37.31 24.41 -5.92
C LEU A 524 36.01 25.11 -6.33
N GLN A 525 34.90 24.37 -6.46
CA GLN A 525 33.59 24.96 -6.79
C GLN A 525 33.12 25.98 -5.72
N THR A 526 33.49 25.77 -4.46
CA THR A 526 33.13 26.65 -3.35
C THR A 526 34.02 27.88 -3.35
N TYR A 527 35.34 27.70 -3.55
CA TYR A 527 36.29 28.80 -3.74
C TYR A 527 35.86 29.73 -4.88
N LEU A 528 35.40 29.16 -5.99
CA LEU A 528 34.97 29.89 -7.18
C LEU A 528 33.65 30.67 -7.04
N LYS A 529 32.89 30.47 -5.95
CA LYS A 529 31.71 31.30 -5.68
C LYS A 529 32.08 32.72 -5.25
N GLU A 530 33.27 32.85 -4.65
CA GLU A 530 33.70 34.09 -4.02
C GLU A 530 34.96 34.65 -4.70
N HIS A 531 35.74 33.83 -5.40
CA HIS A 531 37.05 34.19 -5.95
C HIS A 531 37.22 33.70 -7.39
N ASP A 532 37.77 34.55 -8.27
CA ASP A 532 38.16 34.14 -9.62
C ASP A 532 39.56 33.53 -9.64
N ILE A 533 39.84 32.60 -10.57
CA ILE A 533 41.21 32.15 -10.81
C ILE A 533 41.94 33.20 -11.66
N GLN A 534 42.77 34.00 -11.02
CA GLN A 534 43.55 35.07 -11.64
C GLN A 534 44.89 34.57 -12.19
N SER A 535 45.47 33.52 -11.58
CA SER A 535 46.71 32.90 -12.08
C SER A 535 46.81 31.43 -11.67
N VAL A 536 47.51 30.64 -12.50
CA VAL A 536 47.91 29.28 -12.15
C VAL A 536 49.42 29.19 -12.28
N LYS A 537 50.08 28.82 -11.18
CA LYS A 537 51.52 28.60 -11.18
C LYS A 537 51.78 27.10 -11.08
N LEU A 538 52.71 26.59 -11.87
CA LEU A 538 53.13 25.20 -11.71
C LEU A 538 54.15 25.09 -10.58
N ILE A 539 54.24 23.94 -9.94
CA ILE A 539 55.31 23.61 -9.01
C ILE A 539 55.65 22.13 -9.14
N GLY A 540 56.93 21.76 -9.16
CA GLY A 540 57.35 20.40 -9.52
C GLY A 540 58.77 20.31 -10.08
N ASP A 541 59.06 19.20 -10.79
CA ASP A 541 60.38 18.86 -11.32
C ASP A 541 60.56 19.38 -12.77
N PHE A 542 61.39 20.41 -12.95
CA PHE A 542 61.59 21.09 -14.24
C PHE A 542 63.07 21.16 -14.68
N ASN A 543 63.31 21.33 -15.99
CA ASN A 543 64.65 21.39 -16.60
C ASN A 543 65.42 22.64 -16.16
N ASP A 544 64.79 23.82 -16.25
CA ASP A 544 65.32 25.13 -15.82
C ASP A 544 64.21 25.91 -15.07
N TRP A 545 64.22 25.84 -13.75
CA TRP A 545 63.16 26.41 -12.91
C TRP A 545 63.54 27.77 -12.33
N ASN A 546 62.93 28.84 -12.85
CA ASN A 546 62.89 30.13 -12.16
C ASN A 546 61.48 30.32 -11.57
N THR A 547 61.40 30.36 -10.23
CA THR A 547 60.15 30.49 -9.48
C THR A 547 59.43 31.80 -9.74
N GLU A 548 60.10 32.85 -10.20
CA GLU A 548 59.47 34.17 -10.40
C GLU A 548 58.85 34.34 -11.79
N SER A 549 59.38 33.65 -12.82
CA SER A 549 58.95 33.82 -14.22
C SER A 549 58.04 32.71 -14.76
N ASN A 550 57.96 31.56 -14.09
CA ASN A 550 57.22 30.40 -14.58
C ASN A 550 55.75 30.43 -14.11
N THR A 551 54.96 31.33 -14.71
CA THR A 551 53.50 31.35 -14.60
C THR A 551 52.90 31.03 -15.96
N ASP A 552 52.04 30.01 -16.03
CA ASP A 552 51.35 29.64 -17.27
C ASP A 552 49.91 30.16 -17.25
N GLU A 553 49.43 30.60 -18.41
CA GLU A 553 48.08 31.12 -18.52
C GLU A 553 47.06 29.98 -18.50
N LEU A 554 46.12 30.08 -17.54
CA LEU A 554 44.94 29.22 -17.52
C LEU A 554 43.94 29.74 -18.53
N MET A 555 43.70 28.97 -19.59
CA MET A 555 42.68 29.30 -20.57
C MET A 555 41.32 28.78 -20.11
N LYS A 556 40.36 29.68 -19.89
CA LYS A 556 38.96 29.32 -19.72
C LYS A 556 38.37 28.95 -21.09
N ILE A 557 38.04 27.67 -21.30
CA ILE A 557 37.47 27.19 -22.58
C ILE A 557 35.96 27.50 -22.62
N THR A 558 35.26 27.18 -21.54
CA THR A 558 33.81 27.45 -21.37
C THR A 558 33.56 27.90 -19.94
N GLU A 559 32.32 28.29 -19.61
CA GLU A 559 31.93 28.75 -18.27
C GLU A 559 32.50 27.88 -17.13
N ASN A 560 32.52 26.56 -17.35
CA ASN A 560 32.90 25.57 -16.34
C ASN A 560 34.14 24.74 -16.69
N ASN A 561 34.86 25.03 -17.78
CA ASN A 561 36.01 24.22 -18.20
C ASN A 561 37.26 25.07 -18.40
N TYR A 562 38.37 24.59 -17.84
CA TYR A 562 39.67 25.25 -17.89
C TYR A 562 40.72 24.35 -18.53
N ARG A 563 41.71 24.98 -19.18
CA ARG A 563 42.82 24.33 -19.88
C ARG A 563 44.15 24.98 -19.56
N VAL A 564 45.16 24.14 -19.43
CA VAL A 564 46.57 24.56 -19.42
C VAL A 564 47.33 23.78 -20.50
N LEU A 565 48.18 24.48 -21.26
CA LEU A 565 49.09 23.89 -22.24
C LEU A 565 50.52 24.05 -21.73
N LEU A 566 51.25 22.94 -21.60
CA LEU A 566 52.58 22.92 -20.99
C LEU A 566 53.62 22.41 -21.99
N PRO A 567 54.60 23.22 -22.39
CA PRO A 567 55.65 22.79 -23.31
C PRO A 567 56.45 21.59 -22.77
N VAL A 568 56.62 20.54 -23.59
CA VAL A 568 57.34 19.32 -23.20
C VAL A 568 58.78 19.60 -22.77
N LYS A 569 59.41 20.62 -23.36
CA LYS A 569 60.78 21.08 -23.07
C LYS A 569 60.99 21.59 -21.64
N GLN A 570 59.94 21.94 -20.90
CA GLN A 570 60.06 22.46 -19.52
C GLN A 570 60.34 21.36 -18.48
N PHE A 571 60.05 20.08 -18.77
CA PHE A 571 60.09 19.01 -17.78
C PHE A 571 61.35 18.12 -17.88
N LYS A 572 61.97 17.82 -16.73
CA LYS A 572 62.94 16.71 -16.63
C LYS A 572 62.22 15.40 -16.91
N ASN A 573 62.87 14.44 -17.57
CA ASN A 573 62.24 13.21 -18.04
C ASN A 573 61.30 12.59 -16.99
N LYS A 574 60.05 12.31 -17.42
CA LYS A 574 58.83 12.06 -16.61
C LYS A 574 58.34 13.31 -15.83
N PRO A 575 57.37 14.08 -16.36
CA PRO A 575 56.86 15.28 -15.69
C PRO A 575 56.17 14.94 -14.36
N ASN A 576 56.57 15.64 -13.30
CA ASN A 576 55.94 15.62 -11.99
C ASN A 576 55.68 17.05 -11.55
N PHE A 577 54.41 17.46 -11.46
CA PHE A 577 54.05 18.84 -11.13
C PHE A 577 52.65 18.94 -10.51
N SER A 578 52.38 20.06 -9.84
CA SER A 578 51.09 20.46 -9.25
C SER A 578 50.72 21.86 -9.72
N PHE A 579 49.42 22.18 -9.69
CA PHE A 579 48.89 23.50 -10.02
C PHE A 579 48.59 24.29 -8.74
N LEU A 580 49.22 25.45 -8.59
CA LEU A 580 48.99 26.41 -7.53
C LEU A 580 48.06 27.51 -8.04
N ILE A 581 46.81 27.47 -7.57
CA ILE A 581 45.75 28.43 -7.89
C ILE A 581 45.96 29.70 -7.06
N ASN A 582 46.02 30.85 -7.74
CA ASN A 582 46.15 32.19 -7.14
C ASN A 582 47.33 32.33 -6.16
N ARG A 583 48.34 31.47 -6.29
CA ARG A 583 49.49 31.35 -5.36
C ARG A 583 49.13 30.91 -3.93
N GLU A 584 47.90 30.48 -3.69
CA GLU A 584 47.38 30.17 -2.35
C GLU A 584 47.15 28.67 -2.15
N TYR A 585 46.55 28.00 -3.14
CA TYR A 585 46.05 26.64 -2.97
C TYR A 585 46.50 25.69 -4.07
N ILE A 586 46.84 24.46 -3.70
CA ILE A 586 47.17 23.40 -4.66
C ILE A 586 45.88 22.71 -5.11
N LEU A 587 45.69 22.56 -6.42
CA LEU A 587 44.55 21.85 -7.00
C LEU A 587 44.80 20.34 -7.06
N VAL A 588 43.99 19.58 -6.32
CA VAL A 588 44.10 18.13 -6.21
C VAL A 588 43.15 17.43 -7.20
N PRO A 589 43.63 16.49 -8.04
CA PRO A 589 42.74 15.62 -8.82
C PRO A 589 41.95 14.67 -7.92
N ASN A 590 40.67 14.46 -8.23
CA ASN A 590 39.75 13.62 -7.45
C ASN A 590 40.00 12.11 -7.54
N TYR A 591 40.75 11.65 -8.56
CA TYR A 591 41.01 10.23 -8.81
C TYR A 591 42.31 10.03 -9.60
N LYS A 592 42.98 8.90 -9.36
CA LYS A 592 44.21 8.47 -10.06
C LYS A 592 43.87 7.45 -11.16
N ASP A 593 43.74 7.91 -12.41
CA ASP A 593 43.47 7.03 -13.56
C ASP A 593 44.74 6.27 -14.01
N LYS A 594 44.68 4.93 -14.03
CA LYS A 594 45.80 4.07 -14.44
C LYS A 594 46.08 4.09 -15.95
N ASN A 595 45.17 4.64 -16.76
CA ASN A 595 45.25 4.67 -18.22
C ASN A 595 45.74 6.01 -18.78
N VAL A 596 46.14 6.95 -17.92
CA VAL A 596 46.69 8.24 -18.32
C VAL A 596 48.20 8.21 -18.12
N ASP A 597 48.94 8.51 -19.18
CA ASP A 597 50.41 8.42 -19.21
C ASP A 597 51.11 9.27 -18.14
N PHE A 598 50.50 10.39 -17.72
CA PHE A 598 51.08 11.36 -16.78
C PHE A 598 50.01 12.02 -15.90
N GLN A 599 50.25 12.08 -14.59
CA GLN A 599 49.35 12.73 -13.62
C GLN A 599 50.14 13.56 -12.60
N PRO A 600 49.55 14.66 -12.08
CA PRO A 600 50.10 15.40 -10.96
C PRO A 600 50.35 14.47 -9.77
N ASN A 601 51.55 14.55 -9.15
CA ASN A 601 51.86 13.77 -7.96
C ASN A 601 51.66 14.60 -6.69
N TYR A 602 51.25 13.92 -5.62
CA TYR A 602 50.62 14.53 -4.45
C TYR A 602 51.59 14.77 -3.27
N THR A 603 52.90 14.51 -3.42
CA THR A 603 53.75 14.17 -2.24
C THR A 603 54.98 15.03 -1.98
N TYR A 604 55.23 16.12 -2.70
CA TYR A 604 56.45 16.92 -2.47
C TYR A 604 56.15 18.37 -2.16
N PHE A 605 56.03 18.72 -0.87
CA PHE A 605 56.46 19.99 -0.27
C PHE A 605 56.67 19.77 1.25
N THR A 606 57.79 19.19 1.66
CA THR A 606 58.37 19.55 2.96
C THR A 606 59.19 20.79 2.72
N THR A 607 58.75 21.92 3.28
CA THR A 607 59.51 23.18 3.32
C THR A 607 60.87 22.93 3.97
N GLU A 608 61.96 23.44 3.38
CA GLU A 608 63.05 24.01 4.19
C GLU A 608 62.55 25.29 4.86
#